data_AF-A0A2G1ZXY1-F1
#
_entry.id   AF-A0A2G1ZXY1-F1
#
_cell.length_a   1.000
_cell.length_b   1.000
_cell.length_c   1.000
_cell.angle_alpha   90.00
_cell.angle_beta   90.00
_cell.angle_gamma   90.00
#
_symmetry.space_group_name_H-M   'P 1'
#
loop_
_entity.id
_entity.type
_entity.pdbx_description
1 polymer ?
#
loop_
_entity_poly.entity_id
_entity_poly.type
_entity_poly.pdbx_seq_one_letter_code
_entity_poly.pdbx_strand_id
1 'polypeptide(L)'
;MLDWETARNIPWGLLLLFAGGIAMAKGFTASGLSTMLGDWLSSLAYMPPLLMILTICLVVTYLTEITSNTATATLLMPILAAAAIAMDIDPTLLMIPATMAASCAFMLPVATAP
;
A
#
# COMPACT_ATOMS: atom_id res chain seq x y z
N MET A 1 36.79 -0.04 15.69
CA MET A 1 35.88 -1.01 16.35
C MET A 1 34.49 -0.40 16.29
N LEU A 2 33.48 -1.15 15.88
CA LEU A 2 32.08 -0.71 15.98
C LEU A 2 31.68 -0.79 17.45
N ASP A 3 31.45 0.36 18.08
CA ASP A 3 31.03 0.53 19.46
C ASP A 3 29.50 0.68 19.56
N TRP A 4 28.97 0.45 20.76
CA TRP A 4 27.53 0.53 21.03
C TRP A 4 26.94 1.93 20.78
N GLU A 5 27.77 2.98 20.88
CA GLU A 5 27.38 4.33 20.47
C GLU A 5 27.12 4.45 18.98
N THR A 6 27.95 3.86 18.13
CA THR A 6 27.68 3.82 16.68
C THR A 6 26.42 3.00 16.37
N ALA A 7 26.18 1.89 17.08
CA ALA A 7 24.99 1.05 16.88
C ALA A 7 23.67 1.74 17.24
N ARG A 8 23.67 2.70 18.19
CA ARG A 8 22.46 3.49 18.54
C ARG A 8 22.00 4.42 17.41
N ASN A 9 22.89 4.82 16.51
CA ASN A 9 22.56 5.68 15.38
C ASN A 9 21.91 4.93 14.22
N ILE A 10 21.86 3.60 14.27
CA ILE A 10 21.18 2.78 13.26
C ILE A 10 19.66 3.02 13.39
N PRO A 11 18.95 3.28 12.28
CA PRO A 11 17.50 3.49 12.30
C PRO A 11 16.76 2.14 12.46
N TRP A 12 16.81 1.56 13.66
CA TRP A 12 16.19 0.26 13.98
C TRP A 12 14.70 0.21 13.67
N GLY A 13 13.99 1.34 13.84
CA GLY A 13 12.57 1.45 13.48
C GLY A 13 12.32 1.21 11.98
N LEU A 14 13.22 1.67 11.10
CA LEU A 14 13.10 1.45 9.66
C LEU A 14 13.35 -0.02 9.30
N LEU A 15 14.31 -0.67 9.96
CA LEU A 15 14.54 -2.11 9.78
C LEU A 15 13.32 -2.94 10.21
N LEU A 16 12.72 -2.60 11.35
CA LEU A 16 11.50 -3.24 11.83
C LEU A 16 10.31 -2.97 10.90
N LEU A 17 10.21 -1.77 10.32
CA LEU A 17 9.17 -1.44 9.34
C LEU A 17 9.27 -2.31 8.09
N PHE A 18 10.47 -2.47 7.51
CA PHE A 18 10.68 -3.35 6.36
C PHE A 18 10.41 -4.82 6.70
N ALA A 19 10.89 -5.29 7.85
CA ALA A 19 10.62 -6.65 8.31
C ALA A 19 9.12 -6.91 8.50
N GLY A 20 8.39 -5.95 9.07
CA GLY A 20 6.94 -5.99 9.22
C GLY A 20 6.21 -6.05 7.87
N GLY A 21 6.63 -5.24 6.89
CA GLY A 21 6.07 -5.27 5.54
C GLY A 21 6.26 -6.62 4.84
N ILE A 22 7.46 -7.21 4.94
CA ILE A 22 7.76 -8.54 4.39
C ILE A 22 6.94 -9.63 5.09
N ALA A 23 6.83 -9.56 6.43
CA ALA A 23 6.04 -10.50 7.21
C ALA A 23 4.55 -10.42 6.84
N MET A 24 4.01 -9.21 6.65
CA MET A 24 2.64 -8.99 6.22
C MET A 24 2.37 -9.54 4.81
N ALA A 25 3.27 -9.28 3.85
CA ALA A 25 3.16 -9.83 2.49
C ALA A 25 3.17 -11.38 2.48
N LYS A 26 4.04 -11.99 3.29
CA LYS A 26 4.04 -13.45 3.50
C LYS A 26 2.77 -13.92 4.21
N GLY A 27 2.26 -13.15 5.16
CA GLY A 27 0.99 -13.43 5.84
C GLY A 27 -0.19 -13.47 4.87
N PHE A 28 -0.27 -12.53 3.92
CA PHE A 28 -1.35 -12.48 2.92
C PHE A 28 -1.30 -13.63 1.93
N THR A 29 -0.10 -14.05 1.53
CA THR A 29 0.07 -15.23 0.66
C THR A 29 -0.25 -16.52 1.42
N ALA A 30 0.23 -16.66 2.66
CA ALA A 30 -0.04 -17.84 3.50
C ALA A 30 -1.51 -17.97 3.92
N SER A 31 -2.21 -16.85 4.14
CA SER A 31 -3.64 -16.86 4.51
C SER A 31 -4.59 -17.07 3.33
N GLY A 32 -4.08 -17.05 2.09
CA GLY A 32 -4.92 -17.07 0.88
C GLY A 32 -5.65 -15.74 0.63
N LEU A 33 -5.35 -14.68 1.40
CA LEU A 33 -5.90 -13.35 1.16
C LEU A 33 -5.45 -12.80 -0.21
N SER A 34 -4.22 -13.07 -0.62
CA SER A 34 -3.71 -12.65 -1.93
C SER A 34 -4.47 -13.29 -3.10
N THR A 35 -4.83 -14.59 -3.00
CA THR A 35 -5.63 -15.27 -4.02
C THR A 35 -7.08 -14.79 -4.00
N MET A 36 -7.66 -14.60 -2.82
CA MET A 36 -9.01 -14.05 -2.69
C MET A 36 -9.09 -12.63 -3.23
N LEU A 37 -8.13 -11.76 -2.93
CA LEU A 37 -8.02 -10.43 -3.55
C LEU A 37 -7.84 -10.53 -5.06
N GLY A 38 -6.98 -11.43 -5.54
CA GLY A 38 -6.80 -11.71 -6.97
C GLY A 38 -8.10 -12.10 -7.66
N ASP A 39 -8.93 -12.94 -7.05
CA ASP A 39 -10.23 -13.36 -7.59
C ASP A 39 -11.24 -12.21 -7.61
N TRP A 40 -11.30 -11.41 -6.54
CA TRP A 40 -12.17 -10.22 -6.49
C TRP A 40 -11.74 -9.18 -7.54
N LEU A 41 -10.43 -8.95 -7.67
CA LEU A 41 -9.86 -8.04 -8.65
C LEU A 41 -9.80 -8.62 -10.07
N SER A 42 -9.98 -9.93 -10.28
CA SER A 42 -10.04 -10.53 -11.61
C SER A 42 -11.17 -9.94 -12.45
N SER A 43 -12.26 -9.53 -11.80
CA SER A 43 -13.36 -8.77 -12.43
C SER A 43 -12.93 -7.37 -12.90
N LEU A 44 -11.98 -6.76 -12.18
CA LEU A 44 -11.34 -5.48 -12.51
C LEU A 44 -10.31 -5.63 -13.63
N ALA A 45 -9.67 -6.79 -13.78
CA ALA A 45 -8.69 -7.07 -14.83
C ALA A 45 -9.28 -7.00 -16.25
N TYR A 46 -10.59 -7.23 -16.40
CA TYR A 46 -11.29 -7.07 -17.69
C TYR A 46 -11.59 -5.60 -18.03
N MET A 47 -11.38 -4.67 -17.09
CA MET A 47 -11.60 -3.24 -17.35
C MET A 47 -10.41 -2.61 -18.05
N PRO A 48 -10.64 -1.56 -18.88
CA PRO A 48 -9.56 -0.74 -19.40
C PRO A 48 -8.65 -0.24 -18.27
N PRO A 49 -7.32 -0.22 -18.44
CA PRO A 49 -6.36 0.16 -17.39
C PRO A 49 -6.68 1.51 -16.72
N LEU A 50 -7.22 2.44 -17.50
CA LEU A 50 -7.61 3.78 -17.05
C LEU A 50 -8.77 3.74 -16.05
N LEU A 51 -9.76 2.87 -16.26
CA LEU A 51 -10.88 2.66 -15.34
C LEU A 51 -10.42 2.00 -14.04
N MET A 52 -9.55 0.98 -14.13
CA MET A 52 -8.97 0.31 -12.97
C MET A 52 -8.20 1.30 -12.07
N ILE A 53 -7.35 2.14 -12.66
CA ILE A 53 -6.60 3.18 -11.93
C ILE A 53 -7.57 4.16 -11.25
N LEU A 54 -8.62 4.60 -11.96
CA LEU A 54 -9.61 5.54 -11.44
C LEU A 54 -10.36 4.95 -10.23
N THR A 55 -10.78 3.68 -10.30
CA THR A 55 -11.44 3.00 -9.18
C THR A 55 -10.51 2.89 -7.96
N ILE A 56 -9.24 2.52 -8.17
CA ILE A 56 -8.25 2.43 -7.08
C ILE A 56 -8.03 3.80 -6.45
N CYS A 57 -7.83 4.84 -7.25
CA CYS A 57 -7.69 6.21 -6.75
C CYS A 57 -8.90 6.64 -5.91
N LEU A 58 -10.13 6.37 -6.39
CA LEU A 58 -11.35 6.70 -5.64
C LEU A 58 -11.43 5.98 -4.28
N VAL A 59 -11.14 4.68 -4.26
CA VAL A 59 -11.12 3.89 -3.03
C VAL A 59 -10.07 4.43 -2.07
N VAL A 60 -8.86 4.68 -2.55
CA VAL A 60 -7.75 5.19 -1.73
C VAL A 60 -8.10 6.57 -1.17
N THR A 61 -8.59 7.49 -2.00
CA THR A 61 -9.00 8.84 -1.57
C THR A 61 -10.09 8.78 -0.51
N TYR A 62 -11.11 7.93 -0.66
CA TYR A 62 -12.14 7.77 0.38
C TYR A 62 -11.56 7.17 1.68
N LEU A 63 -10.63 6.23 1.58
CA LEU A 63 -9.99 5.62 2.75
C LEU A 63 -9.08 6.61 3.50
N THR A 64 -8.40 7.50 2.78
CA THR A 64 -7.55 8.56 3.37
C THR A 64 -8.32 9.65 4.09
N GLU A 65 -9.60 9.83 3.80
CA GLU A 65 -10.45 10.75 4.55
C GLU A 65 -10.76 10.25 5.98
N ILE A 66 -10.70 8.93 6.18
CA ILE A 66 -10.98 8.27 7.48
C ILE A 66 -9.68 7.96 8.24
N THR A 67 -8.54 7.88 7.54
CA THR A 67 -7.27 7.34 8.06
C THR A 67 -6.10 8.22 7.61
N SER A 68 -5.11 8.46 8.48
CA SER A 68 -3.90 9.25 8.13
C SER A 68 -3.24 8.77 6.84
N ASN A 69 -2.91 9.70 5.92
CA ASN A 69 -2.32 9.43 4.60
C ASN A 69 -1.14 8.44 4.65
N THR A 70 -0.24 8.61 5.62
CA THR A 70 0.92 7.72 5.79
C THR A 70 0.52 6.32 6.22
N ALA A 71 -0.47 6.19 7.12
CA ALA A 71 -0.96 4.89 7.56
C ALA A 71 -1.69 4.16 6.41
N THR A 72 -2.50 4.88 5.64
CA THR A 72 -3.21 4.34 4.47
C THR A 72 -2.25 3.88 3.39
N ALA A 73 -1.25 4.69 3.04
CA ALA A 73 -0.22 4.29 2.07
C ALA A 73 0.54 3.05 2.55
N THR A 74 0.99 3.02 3.80
CA THR A 74 1.76 1.89 4.35
C THR A 74 0.98 0.59 4.35
N LEU A 75 -0.34 0.65 4.59
CA LEU A 75 -1.23 -0.52 4.56
C LEU A 75 -1.58 -0.96 3.13
N LEU A 76 -1.85 -0.02 2.23
CA LEU A 76 -2.30 -0.33 0.88
C LEU A 76 -1.17 -0.75 -0.07
N MET A 77 0.06 -0.25 0.11
CA MET A 77 1.19 -0.62 -0.75
C MET A 77 1.42 -2.15 -0.86
N PRO A 78 1.51 -2.93 0.24
CA PRO A 78 1.69 -4.38 0.13
C PRO A 78 0.47 -5.08 -0.49
N ILE A 79 -0.74 -4.56 -0.29
CA ILE A 79 -1.98 -5.10 -0.87
C ILE A 79 -1.99 -4.92 -2.39
N LEU A 80 -1.71 -3.69 -2.86
CA LEU A 80 -1.65 -3.36 -4.28
C LEU A 80 -0.52 -4.09 -4.99
N ALA A 81 0.63 -4.25 -4.35
CA ALA A 81 1.72 -5.04 -4.87
C ALA A 81 1.32 -6.52 -5.06
N ALA A 82 0.69 -7.12 -4.05
CA ALA A 82 0.20 -8.50 -4.13
C ALA A 82 -0.89 -8.66 -5.20
N ALA A 83 -1.80 -7.68 -5.33
CA ALA A 83 -2.84 -7.68 -6.35
C ALA A 83 -2.26 -7.58 -7.77
N ALA A 84 -1.28 -6.71 -7.99
CA ALA A 84 -0.60 -6.60 -9.29
C ALA A 84 0.12 -7.89 -9.69
N ILE A 85 0.79 -8.54 -8.73
CA ILE A 85 1.43 -9.86 -8.95
C ILE A 85 0.37 -10.92 -9.30
N ALA A 86 -0.78 -10.92 -8.63
CA ALA A 86 -1.88 -11.85 -8.91
C ALA A 86 -2.52 -11.62 -10.29
N MET A 87 -2.48 -10.39 -10.79
CA MET A 87 -3.01 -9.98 -12.09
C MET A 87 -1.98 -10.04 -13.24
N ASP A 88 -0.74 -10.46 -12.95
CA ASP A 88 0.39 -10.49 -13.90
C ASP A 88 0.67 -9.13 -14.57
N ILE A 89 0.52 -8.05 -13.80
CA ILE A 89 0.83 -6.67 -14.24
C ILE A 89 1.94 -6.05 -13.39
N ASP A 90 2.62 -5.05 -13.94
CA ASP A 90 3.65 -4.32 -13.20
C ASP A 90 3.05 -3.62 -11.96
N PRO A 91 3.54 -3.89 -10.73
CA PRO A 91 3.04 -3.28 -9.50
C PRO A 91 3.07 -1.75 -9.50
N THR A 92 4.02 -1.14 -10.20
CA THR A 92 4.15 0.31 -10.28
C THR A 92 2.91 0.96 -10.89
N LEU A 93 2.21 0.25 -11.78
CA LEU A 93 0.99 0.73 -12.44
C LEU A 93 -0.17 0.99 -11.46
N LEU A 94 -0.21 0.25 -10.35
CA LEU A 94 -1.21 0.42 -9.29
C LEU A 94 -0.68 1.27 -8.13
N MET A 95 0.58 1.05 -7.75
CA MET A 95 1.17 1.67 -6.57
C MET A 95 1.39 3.18 -6.74
N ILE A 96 1.92 3.63 -7.89
CA ILE A 96 2.18 5.06 -8.13
C ILE A 96 0.89 5.89 -8.02
N PRO A 97 -0.17 5.61 -8.80
CA PRO A 97 -1.40 6.40 -8.71
C PRO A 97 -2.05 6.31 -7.31
N ALA A 98 -1.99 5.16 -6.64
CA ALA A 98 -2.48 5.04 -5.27
C ALA A 98 -1.67 5.88 -4.26
N THR A 99 -0.34 5.95 -4.36
CA THR A 99 0.47 6.83 -3.50
C THR A 99 0.15 8.31 -3.71
N MET A 100 -0.09 8.70 -4.97
CA MET A 100 -0.50 10.06 -5.31
C MET A 100 -1.91 10.35 -4.76
N ALA A 101 -2.86 9.44 -4.94
CA ALA A 101 -4.21 9.55 -4.41
C ALA A 101 -4.25 9.62 -2.88
N ALA A 102 -3.40 8.85 -2.20
CA ALA A 102 -3.26 8.90 -0.75
C ALA A 102 -2.66 10.22 -0.25
N SER A 103 -1.95 10.95 -1.10
CA SER A 103 -1.40 12.27 -0.80
C SER A 103 -2.39 13.41 -1.12
N CYS A 104 -3.50 13.11 -1.81
CA CYS A 104 -4.52 14.06 -2.26
C CYS A 104 -5.78 14.07 -1.36
N ALA A 105 -5.65 13.88 -0.04
CA ALA A 105 -6.76 13.98 0.90
C ALA A 105 -7.11 15.45 1.17
N PHE A 106 -8.15 15.98 0.51
CA PHE A 106 -8.56 17.38 0.58
C PHE A 106 -10.04 17.57 0.95
N MET A 107 -10.80 16.52 1.29
CA MET A 107 -12.27 16.59 1.41
C MET A 107 -12.82 16.79 2.84
N LEU A 108 -12.12 16.41 3.91
CA LEU A 108 -12.57 16.63 5.30
C LEU A 108 -11.47 17.28 6.18
N PRO A 109 -11.84 18.21 7.10
CA PRO A 109 -10.90 19.04 7.87
C PRO A 109 -10.11 18.27 8.96
N VAL A 110 -10.23 16.94 9.01
CA VAL A 110 -9.66 16.09 10.06
C VAL A 110 -8.38 15.35 9.62
N ALA A 111 -8.04 15.38 8.33
CA ALA A 111 -7.02 14.49 7.75
C ALA A 111 -5.56 14.99 7.89
N THR A 112 -5.33 16.29 8.10
CA THR A 112 -3.98 16.86 8.18
C THR A 112 -3.92 18.11 9.06
N ALA A 113 -3.11 18.07 10.12
CA ALA A 113 -2.60 19.28 10.75
C ALA A 113 -1.54 19.93 9.82
N PRO A 114 -1.48 21.27 9.70
CA PRO A 114 -0.59 21.99 8.79
C PRO A 114 0.90 21.80 9.09
#